data_AF-A0A919XVL0-F1
#
_entry.id   AF-A0A919XVL0-F1
#
_cell.length_a   1.000
_cell.length_b   1.000
_cell.length_c   1.000
_cell.angle_alpha   90.00
_cell.angle_beta   90.00
_cell.angle_gamma   90.00
#
_symmetry.space_group_name_H-M   'P 1'
#
loop_
_entity.id
_entity.type
_entity.pdbx_description
1 polymer ?
#
loop_
_entity_poly.entity_id
_entity_poly.type
_entity_poly.pdbx_seq_one_letter_code
_entity_poly.pdbx_strand_id
1 'polypeptide(L)' 'MLWEMDEIIIGGNKYTIDHDTNSIRRFNEKSKMWVNVTFGNEEGVADKLIRNLTDEYIKQCLENEKSPT' A
#
# COMPACT_ATOMS: atom_id res chain seq x y z
N MET A 1 12.53 -13.44 18.36
CA MET A 1 11.46 -13.36 17.35
C MET A 1 11.93 -12.32 16.35
N LEU A 2 12.27 -12.73 15.13
CA LEU A 2 12.64 -11.81 14.05
C LEU A 2 11.30 -11.39 13.42
N TRP A 3 10.89 -10.17 13.70
CA TRP A 3 9.55 -9.66 13.39
C TRP A 3 9.32 -9.60 11.88
N GLU A 4 8.15 -10.07 11.43
CA GLU A 4 7.79 -10.23 10.01
C GLU A 4 7.46 -8.86 9.41
N MET A 5 8.43 -8.25 8.70
CA MET A 5 8.16 -7.14 7.81
C MET A 5 7.80 -7.68 6.44
N ASP A 6 6.58 -7.40 5.98
CA ASP A 6 6.14 -7.80 4.64
C ASP A 6 6.42 -6.68 3.63
N GLU A 7 6.81 -7.09 2.42
CA GLU A 7 7.01 -6.17 1.30
C GLU A 7 5.99 -6.47 0.20
N ILE A 8 5.27 -5.44 -0.24
CA ILE A 8 4.29 -5.54 -1.34
C ILE A 8 4.55 -4.47 -2.40
N ILE A 9 4.30 -4.82 -3.65
CA ILE A 9 4.39 -3.90 -4.80
C ILE A 9 2.99 -3.67 -5.36
N ILE A 10 2.53 -2.42 -5.35
CA ILE A 10 1.24 -2.02 -5.93
C ILE A 10 1.49 -0.88 -6.91
N GLY A 11 1.13 -1.08 -8.17
CA GLY A 11 1.30 -0.08 -9.23
C GLY A 11 2.72 0.47 -9.38
N GLY A 12 3.71 -0.42 -9.27
CA GLY A 12 5.14 -0.07 -9.35
C GLY A 12 5.71 0.62 -8.12
N ASN A 13 4.90 0.88 -7.09
CA ASN A 13 5.36 1.43 -5.82
C ASN A 13 5.60 0.32 -4.80
N LYS A 14 6.74 0.37 -4.11
CA LYS A 14 7.09 -0.56 -3.04
C LYS A 14 6.56 -0.04 -1.70
N TYR A 15 5.84 -0.90 -0.98
CA TYR A 15 5.32 -0.66 0.35
C TYR A 15 5.92 -1.67 1.33
N THR A 16 6.24 -1.21 2.53
CA THR A 16 6.63 -2.06 3.65
C THR A 16 5.50 -2.01 4.67
N ILE A 17 5.09 -3.19 5.11
CA ILE A 17 4.05 -3.39 6.12
C ILE A 17 4.76 -3.78 7.40
N ASP A 18 4.50 -3.02 8.45
CA ASP A 18 4.99 -3.26 9.79
C ASP A 18 3.80 -3.67 10.65
N HIS A 19 3.72 -4.97 10.93
CA HIS A 19 2.64 -5.56 11.73
C HIS A 19 2.76 -5.23 13.22
N ASP A 20 3.96 -4.88 13.71
CA ASP A 20 4.17 -4.53 15.12
C ASP A 20 3.60 -3.15 15.43
N THR A 21 3.82 -2.21 14.51
CA THR A 21 3.32 -0.85 14.64
C THR A 21 1.99 -0.63 13.93
N ASN A 22 1.42 -1.69 13.32
CA ASN A 22 0.23 -1.62 12.46
C ASN A 22 0.34 -0.45 11.48
N SER A 23 1.45 -0.40 10.72
CA SER A 23 1.75 0.70 9.83
C SER A 23 2.15 0.26 8.44
N ILE A 24 1.84 1.11 7.46
CA ILE A 24 2.25 0.94 6.07
C ILE A 24 3.08 2.15 5.69
N ARG A 25 4.30 1.90 5.20
CA ARG A 25 5.22 2.94 4.76
C ARG A 25 5.62 2.74 3.30
N ARG A 26 5.82 3.85 2.60
CA ARG A 26 6.47 3.87 1.29
C ARG A 26 7.37 5.08 1.15
N PHE A 27 8.37 4.99 0.28
CA PHE A 27 9.13 6.15 -0.13
C PHE A 27 8.43 6.82 -1.32
N ASN A 28 8.20 8.13 -1.22
CA ASN A 28 7.65 8.92 -2.30
C ASN A 28 8.81 9.57 -3.09
N GLU A 29 9.08 9.07 -4.29
CA GLU A 29 10.14 9.55 -5.15
C GLU A 29 9.98 11.02 -5.59
N LYS A 30 8.75 11.53 -5.67
CA LYS A 30 8.47 12.91 -6.08
C LYS A 30 8.80 13.90 -4.98
N SER A 31 8.40 13.61 -3.74
CA SER A 31 8.67 14.47 -2.60
C SER A 31 9.99 14.16 -1.89
N LYS A 32 10.66 13.04 -2.25
CA LYS A 32 11.87 12.52 -1.60
C LYS A 32 11.69 12.32 -0.09
N MET A 33 10.51 11.86 0.31
CA MET A 33 10.13 11.67 1.72
C MET A 33 9.49 10.30 1.94
N TRP A 34 9.67 9.77 3.14
CA TRP A 34 8.90 8.62 3.61
C TRP A 34 7.48 9.06 3.98
N VAL A 35 6.49 8.36 3.43
CA VAL A 35 5.10 8.46 3.83
C VAL A 35 4.82 7.26 4.71
N ASN A 36 4.39 7.51 5.95
CA ASN A 36 4.00 6.47 6.89
C ASN A 36 2.53 6.67 7.29
N VAL A 37 1.76 5.59 7.30
CA VAL A 37 0.38 5.57 7.78
C VAL A 37 0.30 4.52 8.88
N THR A 38 0.06 4.97 10.11
CA THR A 38 -0.16 4.10 11.27
C THR A 38 -1.64 4.03 11.55
N PHE A 39 -2.17 2.81 11.67
CA PHE A 39 -3.58 2.58 11.98
C PHE A 39 -3.78 2.47 13.49
N GLY A 40 -5.00 2.79 13.94
CA GLY A 40 -5.38 2.58 15.33
C GLY A 40 -5.40 1.09 15.72
N ASN A 41 -5.77 0.80 16.97
CA ASN A 41 -5.77 -0.54 17.58
C ASN A 41 -6.75 -1.57 16.98
N GLU A 42 -7.22 -1.36 15.75
CA GLU A 42 -8.05 -2.33 15.04
C GLU A 42 -7.14 -3.30 14.25
N GLU A 43 -7.20 -4.57 14.62
CA GLU A 43 -6.52 -5.65 13.89
C GLU A 43 -7.05 -5.76 12.45
N GLY A 44 -6.16 -6.03 11.49
CA GLY A 44 -6.51 -6.26 10.09
C GLY A 44 -6.82 -5.02 9.26
N VAL A 45 -6.65 -3.81 9.80
CA VAL A 45 -6.84 -2.56 9.03
C VAL A 45 -5.79 -2.41 7.93
N ALA A 46 -4.53 -2.77 8.19
CA ALA A 46 -3.46 -2.76 7.20
C ALA A 46 -3.81 -3.66 6.00
N ASP A 47 -4.23 -4.91 6.25
CA ASP A 47 -4.65 -5.86 5.22
C ASP A 47 -5.83 -5.33 4.38
N LYS A 48 -6.81 -4.73 5.06
CA LYS A 48 -7.97 -4.13 4.39
C LYS A 48 -7.55 -2.96 3.50
N LEU A 49 -6.61 -2.12 3.94
CA LEU A 49 -6.11 -1.03 3.11
C LEU A 49 -5.32 -1.54 1.91
N ILE A 50 -4.48 -2.55 2.08
CA ILE A 50 -3.72 -3.17 0.98
C ILE A 50 -4.67 -3.69 -0.08
N ARG A 51 -5.73 -4.39 0.35
CA ARG A 51 -6.78 -4.87 -0.56
C ARG A 51 -7.45 -3.72 -1.30
N ASN A 52 -7.86 -2.67 -0.59
CA ASN A 52 -8.49 -1.50 -1.20
C ASN A 52 -7.55 -0.78 -2.19
N LEU A 53 -6.27 -0.61 -1.86
CA LEU A 53 -5.27 0.00 -2.74
C LEU A 53 -5.04 -0.84 -4.00
N THR A 54 -5.04 -2.18 -3.85
CA THR A 54 -4.90 -3.12 -4.96
C THR A 54 -6.13 -3.07 -5.86
N ASP A 55 -7.33 -3.11 -5.29
CA ASP A 55 -8.60 -3.05 -6.02
C ASP A 55 -8.74 -1.72 -6.79
N GLU A 56 -8.41 -0.61 -6.15
CA GLU A 56 -8.43 0.72 -6.77
C GLU A 56 -7.40 0.82 -7.92
N TYR A 57 -6.20 0.26 -7.74
CA TYR A 57 -5.21 0.21 -8.82
C TYR A 57 -5.68 -0.62 -10.02
N ILE A 58 -6.24 -1.81 -9.77
CA ILE A 58 -6.82 -2.66 -10.81
C ILE A 58 -7.93 -1.90 -11.56
N LYS A 59 -8.80 -1.22 -10.82
CA LYS A 59 -9.87 -0.40 -11.42
C LYS A 59 -9.31 0.69 -12.32
N GLN A 60 -8.30 1.43 -11.89
CA GLN A 60 -7.65 2.46 -12.71
C GLN A 60 -7.01 1.88 -13.97
N CYS A 61 -6.40 0.69 -13.89
CA CYS A 61 -5.89 -0.01 -15.07
C CYS A 61 -7.01 -0.36 -16.06
N LEU A 62 -8.11 -0.94 -15.57
CA LEU A 62 -9.26 -1.33 -16.41
C LEU A 62 -10.03 -0.15 -17.00
N GLU A 63 -10.08 0.99 -16.30
CA GLU A 63 -10.69 2.23 -16.80
C GLU A 63 -9.82 2.90 -17.86
N ASN A 64 -8.49 2.85 -17.71
CA ASN A 64 -7.56 3.35 -18.73
C ASN A 64 -7.60 2.53 -20.03
N GLU A 65 -7.89 1.23 -19.98
CA GLU A 65 -8.13 0.41 -21.19
C GLU A 65 -9.44 0.78 -21.91
N LYS A 66 -10.39 1.44 -21.24
CA LYS A 66 -11.70 1.83 -21.80
C LYS A 66 -11.74 3.23 -22.42
N SER A 67 -10.59 3.88 -22.61
CA SER A 67 -10.51 5.06 -23.48
C SER A 67 -9.89 4.66 -24.83
N PRO A 68 -10.71 4.24 -25.82
CA PRO A 68 -10.22 4.09 -27.17
C PRO A 68 -9.93 5.48 -27.73
N THR A 69 -8.75 5.58 -28.34
CA THR A 69 -8.41 6.67 -29.26
C THR A 69 -9.29 6.60 -30.51
#